data_AF-A0A7S1VLJ0-F1
#
_entry.id   AF-A0A7S1VLJ0-F1
#
_cell.length_a   1.000
_cell.length_b   1.000
_cell.length_c   1.000
_cell.angle_alpha   90.00
_cell.angle_beta   90.00
_cell.angle_gamma   90.00
#
_symmetry.space_group_name_H-M   'P 1'
#
loop_
_entity.id
_entity.type
_entity.pdbx_description
1 polymer ?
#
loop_
_entity_poly.entity_id
_entity_poly.type
_entity_poly.pdbx_seq_one_letter_code
_entity_poly.pdbx_strand_id
1 'polypeptide(L)'
;MTSTSGDLAPPKEGVDFEALPWNLNLPEEHTYVHLKTTSIWTDEHVAQLGQSVVKYSTTPLQLNPACTSLNYGTTIWEGLKCYRTASGKAVVFRPDRNFARFARGAEAMALPVVPKELFLKGIQTVLQANDHLIPPAGEGMKLYVRPILFGSGQQLGLYPSKEFSLVFYVSPTGNYFKGATGGLHLHLETKRSRAARGGLGSVKCSGNYAIALRPLLDCKKHGF
;
A
#
# COMPACT_ATOMS: atom_id res chain seq x y z
N MET A 1 -8.39 -18.84 -2.07
CA MET A 1 -6.92 -18.72 -2.19
C MET A 1 -6.63 -18.54 -3.67
N THR A 2 -5.95 -17.47 -4.06
CA THR A 2 -5.48 -17.28 -5.45
C THR A 2 -4.02 -17.71 -5.47
N SER A 3 -3.72 -18.92 -5.94
CA SER A 3 -2.33 -19.36 -6.17
C SER A 3 -1.89 -18.90 -7.55
N THR A 4 -0.75 -18.24 -7.65
CA THR A 4 -0.08 -17.98 -8.93
C THR A 4 0.41 -19.32 -9.50
N SER A 5 0.08 -19.61 -10.76
CA SER A 5 0.25 -20.92 -11.43
C SER A 5 1.63 -21.12 -12.09
N GLY A 6 2.69 -20.57 -11.52
CA GLY A 6 4.07 -20.78 -11.95
C GLY A 6 4.99 -20.91 -10.75
N ASP A 7 6.10 -21.64 -10.91
CA ASP A 7 7.14 -21.71 -9.88
C ASP A 7 7.69 -20.31 -9.63
N LEU A 8 7.70 -19.88 -8.37
CA LEU A 8 8.24 -18.58 -7.99
C LEU A 8 9.74 -18.52 -8.29
N ALA A 9 10.22 -17.39 -8.76
CA ALA A 9 11.66 -17.12 -8.78
C ALA A 9 12.28 -17.35 -7.38
N PRO A 10 13.54 -17.81 -7.30
CA PRO A 10 14.26 -17.84 -6.04
C PRO A 10 14.36 -16.42 -5.45
N PRO A 11 14.41 -16.27 -4.12
CA PRO A 11 14.68 -14.98 -3.50
C PRO A 11 15.98 -14.37 -4.04
N LYS A 12 15.98 -13.05 -4.23
CA LYS A 12 17.13 -12.31 -4.77
C LYS A 12 18.40 -12.61 -3.95
N GLU A 13 19.45 -13.03 -4.65
CA GLU A 13 20.76 -13.29 -4.06
C GLU A 13 21.40 -12.00 -3.51
N GLY A 14 22.24 -12.15 -2.48
CA GLY A 14 22.98 -11.03 -1.87
C GLY A 14 22.14 -10.11 -0.97
N VAL A 15 20.85 -10.39 -0.77
CA VAL A 15 19.98 -9.63 0.13
C VAL A 15 19.86 -10.33 1.48
N ASP A 16 20.27 -9.67 2.56
CA ASP A 16 19.91 -10.07 3.92
C ASP A 16 18.47 -9.62 4.22
N PHE A 17 17.50 -10.48 3.85
CA PHE A 17 16.08 -10.22 4.07
C PHE A 17 15.72 -10.09 5.55
N GLU A 18 16.50 -10.67 6.47
CA GLU A 18 16.20 -10.63 7.89
C GLU A 18 16.49 -9.26 8.51
N ALA A 19 17.53 -8.59 8.01
CA ALA A 19 17.96 -7.27 8.47
C ALA A 19 17.12 -6.12 7.90
N LEU A 20 16.24 -6.38 6.92
CA LEU A 20 15.45 -5.34 6.27
C LEU A 20 14.47 -4.67 7.26
N PRO A 21 14.58 -3.34 7.49
CA PRO A 21 13.72 -2.63 8.41
C PRO A 21 12.30 -2.45 7.86
N TRP A 22 11.39 -1.93 8.70
CA TRP A 22 10.13 -1.39 8.22
C TRP A 22 10.35 -0.06 7.49
N ASN A 23 10.65 -0.15 6.20
CA ASN A 23 10.83 0.98 5.30
C ASN A 23 10.52 0.56 3.84
N LEU A 24 10.68 1.48 2.90
CA LEU A 24 10.89 1.14 1.50
C LEU A 24 12.33 0.59 1.36
N ASN A 25 12.45 -0.69 1.03
CA ASN A 25 13.73 -1.36 0.85
C ASN A 25 13.89 -1.73 -0.63
N LEU A 26 15.12 -1.72 -1.15
CA LEU A 26 15.45 -2.12 -2.53
C LEU A 26 14.63 -1.43 -3.66
N PRO A 27 14.38 -0.11 -3.61
CA PRO A 27 13.58 0.59 -4.62
C PRO A 27 14.10 0.45 -6.06
N GLU A 28 15.39 0.18 -6.24
CA GLU A 28 16.05 -0.10 -7.52
C GLU A 28 15.61 -1.41 -8.17
N GLU A 29 15.15 -2.39 -7.37
CA GLU A 29 14.67 -3.70 -7.81
C GLU A 29 13.16 -3.72 -8.05
N HIS A 30 12.46 -2.69 -7.57
CA HIS A 30 11.01 -2.66 -7.57
C HIS A 30 10.43 -2.36 -8.94
N THR A 31 9.29 -2.99 -9.18
CA THR A 31 8.34 -2.63 -10.21
C THR A 31 7.00 -2.35 -9.55
N TYR A 32 6.25 -1.38 -10.06
CA TYR A 32 4.91 -1.05 -9.59
C TYR A 32 3.92 -1.03 -10.74
N VAL A 33 2.63 -1.13 -10.42
CA VAL A 33 1.53 -1.04 -11.38
C VAL A 33 0.85 0.31 -11.19
N HIS A 34 0.59 1.03 -12.27
CA HIS A 34 -0.15 2.31 -12.23
C HIS A 34 -1.20 2.39 -13.32
N LEU A 35 -2.45 2.49 -12.90
CA LEU A 35 -3.61 2.74 -13.75
C LEU A 35 -4.19 4.12 -13.46
N LYS A 36 -4.76 4.74 -14.50
CA LYS A 36 -5.52 5.98 -14.40
C LYS A 36 -6.89 5.83 -15.02
N THR A 37 -7.85 6.59 -14.50
CA THR A 37 -9.17 6.75 -15.11
C THR A 37 -9.69 8.17 -14.87
N THR A 38 -10.50 8.69 -15.77
CA THR A 38 -11.27 9.93 -15.58
C THR A 38 -12.74 9.64 -15.24
N SER A 39 -13.11 8.36 -15.14
CA SER A 39 -14.47 7.92 -14.87
C SER A 39 -14.46 6.78 -13.84
N ILE A 40 -15.29 5.76 -14.05
CA ILE A 40 -15.31 4.54 -13.26
C ILE A 40 -14.21 3.57 -13.71
N TRP A 41 -13.95 2.57 -12.88
CA TRP A 41 -13.09 1.45 -13.25
C TRP A 41 -13.90 0.39 -13.99
N THR A 42 -13.31 -0.18 -15.04
CA THR A 42 -13.95 -1.11 -15.98
C THR A 42 -13.05 -2.33 -16.24
N ASP A 43 -13.57 -3.33 -16.95
CA ASP A 43 -12.80 -4.52 -17.34
C ASP A 43 -11.63 -4.20 -18.29
N GLU A 44 -11.69 -3.07 -19.01
CA GLU A 44 -10.56 -2.57 -19.81
C GLU A 44 -9.33 -2.31 -18.93
N HIS A 45 -9.53 -1.79 -17.73
CA HIS A 45 -8.44 -1.56 -16.78
C HIS A 45 -7.85 -2.87 -16.26
N VAL A 46 -8.64 -3.94 -16.20
CA VAL A 46 -8.14 -5.29 -15.89
C VAL A 46 -7.23 -5.77 -17.01
N ALA A 47 -7.62 -5.56 -18.28
CA ALA A 47 -6.82 -5.94 -19.44
C ALA A 47 -5.50 -5.13 -19.55
N GLN A 48 -5.47 -3.90 -19.06
CA GLN A 48 -4.30 -3.03 -19.10
C GLN A 48 -3.23 -3.35 -18.05
N LEU A 49 -3.55 -4.10 -16.98
CA LEU A 49 -2.66 -4.33 -15.84
C LEU A 49 -1.23 -4.73 -16.23
N GLY A 50 -1.07 -5.66 -17.16
CA GLY A 50 0.25 -6.13 -17.60
C GLY A 50 1.07 -5.08 -18.35
N GLN A 51 0.41 -4.16 -19.08
CA GLN A 51 1.05 -3.05 -19.79
C GLN A 51 1.35 -1.87 -18.86
N SER A 52 0.69 -1.81 -17.70
CA SER A 52 0.83 -0.76 -16.69
C SER A 52 1.92 -1.03 -15.65
N VAL A 53 2.75 -2.05 -15.89
CA VAL A 53 3.89 -2.46 -15.05
C VAL A 53 5.10 -1.59 -15.40
N VAL A 54 5.63 -0.84 -14.44
CA VAL A 54 6.74 0.11 -14.64
C VAL A 54 7.79 0.04 -13.53
N LYS A 55 9.05 0.36 -13.86
CA LYS A 55 10.16 0.33 -12.88
C LYS A 55 10.03 1.47 -11.86
N TYR A 56 10.14 1.15 -10.59
CA TYR A 56 9.99 2.12 -9.50
C TYR A 56 11.07 3.20 -9.51
N SER A 57 12.33 2.81 -9.68
CA SER A 57 13.49 3.72 -9.59
C SER A 57 13.65 4.67 -10.77
N THR A 58 13.16 4.30 -11.96
CA THR A 58 13.35 5.09 -13.19
C THR A 58 12.07 5.73 -13.72
N THR A 59 10.91 5.40 -13.14
CA THR A 59 9.61 5.93 -13.59
C THR A 59 8.87 6.54 -12.41
N PRO A 60 9.22 7.77 -11.99
CA PRO A 60 8.52 8.44 -10.89
C PRO A 60 7.07 8.73 -11.25
N LEU A 61 6.21 8.72 -10.23
CA LEU A 61 4.80 9.04 -10.37
C LEU A 61 4.62 10.51 -10.74
N GLN A 62 4.17 10.78 -11.97
CA GLN A 62 3.99 12.14 -12.49
C GLN A 62 2.69 12.76 -11.94
N LEU A 63 2.82 13.81 -11.12
CA LEU A 63 1.71 14.54 -10.51
C LEU A 63 1.80 16.03 -10.84
N ASN A 64 0.66 16.63 -11.17
CA ASN A 64 0.57 18.09 -11.30
C ASN A 64 0.55 18.76 -9.91
N PRO A 65 1.10 19.98 -9.72
CA PRO A 65 0.97 20.71 -8.46
C PRO A 65 -0.47 20.89 -7.97
N ALA A 66 -1.43 21.03 -8.88
CA ALA A 66 -2.87 21.10 -8.56
C ALA A 66 -3.53 19.71 -8.45
N CYS A 67 -2.77 18.64 -8.24
CA CYS A 67 -3.29 17.31 -7.94
C CYS A 67 -4.17 17.37 -6.69
N THR A 68 -5.42 16.94 -6.81
CA THR A 68 -6.39 17.02 -5.70
C THR A 68 -5.91 16.30 -4.43
N SER A 69 -5.17 15.21 -4.57
CA SER A 69 -4.63 14.48 -3.42
C SER A 69 -3.53 15.26 -2.69
N LEU A 70 -2.68 15.98 -3.42
CA LEU A 70 -1.62 16.79 -2.82
C LEU A 70 -2.20 17.95 -2.00
N ASN A 71 -3.30 18.54 -2.49
CA ASN A 71 -3.89 19.74 -1.89
C ASN A 71 -4.96 19.42 -0.83
N TYR A 72 -5.74 18.35 -1.03
CA TYR A 72 -6.92 18.04 -0.21
C TYR A 72 -6.90 16.63 0.42
N GLY A 73 -5.81 15.88 0.26
CA GLY A 73 -5.64 14.60 0.94
C GLY A 73 -6.62 13.51 0.51
N THR A 74 -7.12 13.54 -0.73
CA THR A 74 -8.05 12.54 -1.31
C THR A 74 -7.34 11.23 -1.66
N THR A 75 -6.74 10.57 -0.65
CA THR A 75 -6.00 9.30 -0.79
C THR A 75 -6.46 8.27 0.22
N ILE A 76 -6.65 7.03 -0.24
CA ILE A 76 -6.73 5.82 0.58
C ILE A 76 -5.66 4.82 0.20
N TRP A 77 -5.32 3.91 1.11
CA TRP A 77 -4.43 2.79 0.82
C TRP A 77 -4.77 1.55 1.62
N GLU A 78 -4.17 0.44 1.21
CA GLU A 78 -4.20 -0.82 1.93
C GLU A 78 -2.82 -1.30 2.34
N GLY A 79 -2.78 -2.31 3.20
CA GLY A 79 -1.55 -2.97 3.60
C GLY A 79 -1.75 -4.47 3.67
N LEU A 80 -1.12 -5.20 2.76
CA LEU A 80 -1.16 -6.65 2.71
C LEU A 80 0.26 -7.21 2.79
N LYS A 81 0.36 -8.51 3.01
CA LYS A 81 1.62 -9.23 3.11
C LYS A 81 1.52 -10.47 2.24
N CYS A 82 2.52 -10.66 1.39
CA CYS A 82 2.76 -11.89 0.66
C CYS A 82 3.89 -12.66 1.34
N TYR A 83 3.69 -13.96 1.49
CA TYR A 83 4.63 -14.86 2.13
C TYR A 83 5.00 -15.99 1.17
N ARG A 84 6.26 -16.42 1.23
CA ARG A 84 6.70 -17.68 0.65
C ARG A 84 6.42 -18.81 1.63
N THR A 85 5.68 -19.82 1.21
CA THR A 85 5.44 -21.03 2.02
C THR A 85 6.65 -21.94 1.98
N ALA A 86 6.74 -22.89 2.92
CA ALA A 86 7.75 -23.96 2.88
C ALA A 86 7.70 -24.79 1.58
N SER A 87 6.54 -24.87 0.93
CA SER A 87 6.36 -25.51 -0.38
C SER A 87 6.71 -24.59 -1.57
N GLY A 88 7.36 -23.46 -1.34
CA GLY A 88 7.77 -22.52 -2.38
C GLY A 88 6.65 -21.72 -3.04
N LYS A 89 5.43 -21.68 -2.48
CA LYS A 89 4.29 -20.94 -3.05
C LYS A 89 4.15 -19.54 -2.47
N ALA A 90 3.62 -18.61 -3.24
CA ALA A 90 3.25 -17.28 -2.76
C ALA A 90 1.83 -17.32 -2.19
N VAL A 91 1.63 -16.80 -0.98
CA VAL A 91 0.31 -16.68 -0.37
C VAL A 91 0.09 -15.28 0.21
N VAL A 92 -1.11 -14.76 -0.01
CA VAL A 92 -1.60 -13.50 0.56
C VAL A 92 -2.73 -13.79 1.53
N PHE A 93 -2.64 -13.28 2.74
CA PHE A 93 -3.63 -13.54 3.78
C PHE A 93 -4.84 -12.60 3.67
N ARG A 94 -6.04 -13.19 3.51
CA ARG A 94 -7.35 -12.51 3.50
C ARG A 94 -7.45 -11.25 2.62
N PRO A 95 -6.98 -11.27 1.36
CA PRO A 95 -7.03 -10.10 0.49
C PRO A 95 -8.46 -9.61 0.23
N ASP A 96 -9.47 -10.47 0.38
CA ASP A 96 -10.90 -10.12 0.33
C ASP A 96 -11.31 -9.11 1.41
N ARG A 97 -10.69 -9.17 2.60
CA ARG A 97 -10.99 -8.25 3.70
C ARG A 97 -10.32 -6.90 3.53
N ASN A 98 -9.10 -6.90 3.00
CA ASN A 98 -8.43 -5.67 2.57
C ASN A 98 -9.23 -4.99 1.47
N PHE A 99 -9.69 -5.73 0.45
CA PHE A 99 -10.57 -5.21 -0.58
C PHE A 99 -11.84 -4.57 0.01
N ALA A 100 -12.55 -5.28 0.90
CA ALA A 100 -13.77 -4.75 1.50
C ALA A 100 -13.54 -3.44 2.26
N ARG A 101 -12.38 -3.28 2.92
CA ARG A 101 -12.00 -2.03 3.59
C ARG A 101 -11.61 -0.94 2.59
N PHE A 102 -10.91 -1.29 1.52
CA PHE A 102 -10.53 -0.38 0.44
C PHE A 102 -11.77 0.20 -0.27
N ALA A 103 -12.75 -0.65 -0.61
CA ALA A 103 -14.00 -0.23 -1.24
C ALA A 103 -14.80 0.76 -0.37
N ARG A 104 -15.01 0.43 0.92
CA ARG A 104 -15.66 1.37 1.86
C ARG A 104 -14.90 2.69 2.01
N GLY A 105 -13.56 2.62 1.97
CA GLY A 105 -12.73 3.81 2.01
C GLY A 105 -12.88 4.68 0.77
N ALA A 106 -13.03 4.07 -0.41
CA ALA A 106 -13.25 4.79 -1.66
C ALA A 106 -14.59 5.54 -1.62
N GLU A 107 -15.66 4.87 -1.20
CA GLU A 107 -16.98 5.49 -1.00
C GLU A 107 -16.91 6.68 -0.03
N ALA A 108 -16.32 6.48 1.15
CA ALA A 108 -16.22 7.53 2.17
C ALA A 108 -15.36 8.74 1.74
N MET A 109 -14.45 8.55 0.79
CA MET A 109 -13.56 9.58 0.26
C MET A 109 -14.00 10.14 -1.09
N ALA A 110 -15.21 9.79 -1.56
CA ALA A 110 -15.73 10.17 -2.88
C ALA A 110 -14.78 9.80 -4.05
N LEU A 111 -14.14 8.63 -3.95
CA LEU A 111 -13.30 8.03 -4.99
C LEU A 111 -14.11 6.92 -5.71
N PRO A 112 -13.91 6.70 -7.02
CA PRO A 112 -14.58 5.62 -7.74
C PRO A 112 -14.16 4.27 -7.16
N VAL A 113 -15.15 3.47 -6.76
CA VAL A 113 -14.92 2.15 -6.17
C VAL A 113 -14.25 1.24 -7.19
N VAL A 114 -13.08 0.71 -6.85
CA VAL A 114 -12.35 -0.25 -7.66
C VAL A 114 -13.08 -1.60 -7.62
N PRO A 115 -13.40 -2.24 -8.76
CA PRO A 115 -13.94 -3.59 -8.80
C PRO A 115 -13.02 -4.59 -8.09
N LYS A 116 -13.62 -5.56 -7.40
CA LYS A 116 -12.88 -6.58 -6.65
C LYS A 116 -11.87 -7.31 -7.51
N GLU A 117 -12.27 -7.65 -8.73
CA GLU A 117 -11.40 -8.34 -9.68
C GLU A 117 -10.16 -7.50 -10.04
N LEU A 118 -10.34 -6.23 -10.38
CA LEU A 118 -9.24 -5.32 -10.67
C LEU A 118 -8.28 -5.17 -9.49
N PHE A 119 -8.81 -5.07 -8.27
CA PHE A 119 -7.99 -5.01 -7.06
C PHE A 119 -7.16 -6.28 -6.83
N LEU A 120 -7.78 -7.46 -6.94
CA LEU A 120 -7.11 -8.74 -6.72
C LEU A 120 -6.10 -9.06 -7.84
N LYS A 121 -6.47 -8.82 -9.10
CA LYS A 121 -5.55 -8.98 -10.24
C LYS A 121 -4.42 -7.98 -10.18
N GLY A 122 -4.64 -6.73 -9.75
CA GLY A 122 -3.57 -5.75 -9.55
C GLY A 122 -2.55 -6.18 -8.49
N ILE A 123 -3.02 -6.76 -7.38
CA ILE A 123 -2.14 -7.39 -6.38
C ILE A 123 -1.36 -8.56 -7.00
N GLN A 124 -2.02 -9.42 -7.77
CA GLN A 124 -1.38 -10.55 -8.43
C GLN A 124 -0.30 -10.08 -9.41
N THR A 125 -0.61 -9.11 -10.26
CA THR A 125 0.31 -8.55 -11.26
C THR A 125 1.54 -7.95 -10.61
N VAL A 126 1.38 -7.11 -9.57
CA VAL A 126 2.55 -6.52 -8.89
C VAL A 126 3.39 -7.59 -8.18
N LEU A 127 2.78 -8.64 -7.63
CA LEU A 127 3.51 -9.74 -7.00
C LEU A 127 4.28 -10.56 -8.02
N GLN A 128 3.68 -10.86 -9.18
CA GLN A 128 4.36 -11.59 -10.26
C GLN A 128 5.53 -10.79 -10.83
N ALA A 129 5.41 -9.47 -10.98
CA ALA A 129 6.49 -8.62 -11.45
C ALA A 129 7.65 -8.48 -10.44
N ASN A 130 7.47 -8.91 -9.19
CA ASN A 130 8.42 -8.73 -8.09
C ASN A 130 8.62 -10.02 -7.27
N ASP A 131 8.41 -11.19 -7.87
CA ASP A 131 8.38 -12.48 -7.15
C ASP A 131 9.74 -12.86 -6.53
N HIS A 132 10.84 -12.48 -7.19
CA HIS A 132 12.22 -12.58 -6.68
C HIS A 132 12.46 -11.77 -5.40
N LEU A 133 11.64 -10.74 -5.11
CA LEU A 133 11.71 -9.98 -3.87
C LEU A 133 10.87 -10.59 -2.74
N ILE A 134 10.11 -11.67 -3.01
CA ILE A 134 9.42 -12.39 -1.94
C ILE A 134 10.50 -13.09 -1.09
N PRO A 135 10.65 -12.70 0.19
CA PRO A 135 11.68 -13.26 1.05
C PRO A 135 11.61 -14.80 1.16
N PRO A 136 12.70 -15.44 1.61
CA PRO A 136 12.68 -16.84 1.99
C PRO A 136 11.55 -17.14 3.00
N ALA A 137 11.09 -18.39 3.02
CA ALA A 137 10.14 -18.84 4.03
C ALA A 137 10.78 -18.71 5.42
N GLY A 138 10.12 -18.00 6.33
CA GLY A 138 10.66 -17.73 7.65
C GLY A 138 9.76 -16.81 8.48
N GLU A 139 10.03 -16.76 9.78
CA GLU A 139 9.23 -15.95 10.70
C GLU A 139 9.42 -14.45 10.44
N GLY A 140 8.30 -13.71 10.35
CA GLY A 140 8.32 -12.27 10.13
C GLY A 140 8.78 -11.82 8.74
N MET A 141 9.21 -12.74 7.88
CA MET A 141 9.61 -12.48 6.49
C MET A 141 8.39 -12.26 5.60
N LYS A 142 8.33 -11.13 4.90
CA LYS A 142 7.21 -10.82 4.01
C LYS A 142 7.57 -9.83 2.91
N LEU A 143 6.94 -9.98 1.75
CA LEU A 143 6.81 -8.91 0.78
C LEU A 143 5.55 -8.12 1.12
N TYR A 144 5.72 -6.88 1.59
CA TYR A 144 4.60 -6.01 1.88
C TYR A 144 4.03 -5.47 0.57
N VAL A 145 2.71 -5.48 0.40
CA VAL A 145 2.01 -4.99 -0.79
C VAL A 145 1.16 -3.77 -0.41
N ARG A 146 1.29 -2.69 -1.18
CA ARG A 146 0.64 -1.40 -0.97
C ARG A 146 -0.22 -1.01 -2.18
N PRO A 147 -1.52 -1.32 -2.16
CA PRO A 147 -2.50 -0.66 -3.02
C PRO A 147 -2.77 0.77 -2.54
N ILE A 148 -2.85 1.73 -3.45
CA ILE A 148 -3.21 3.14 -3.20
C ILE A 148 -4.23 3.58 -4.25
N LEU A 149 -5.29 4.26 -3.82
CA LEU A 149 -6.22 4.96 -4.71
C LEU A 149 -6.28 6.42 -4.29
N PHE A 150 -6.14 7.34 -5.24
CA PHE A 150 -6.20 8.76 -4.96
C PHE A 150 -6.69 9.59 -6.14
N GLY A 151 -7.25 10.77 -5.85
CA GLY A 151 -7.60 11.75 -6.88
C GLY A 151 -6.35 12.42 -7.45
N SER A 152 -6.06 12.20 -8.73
CA SER A 152 -4.91 12.75 -9.46
C SER A 152 -5.26 13.92 -10.38
N GLY A 153 -6.53 14.32 -10.45
CA GLY A 153 -6.99 15.42 -11.30
C GLY A 153 -6.34 16.76 -10.99
N GLN A 154 -6.14 17.57 -12.03
CA GLN A 154 -5.60 18.92 -11.97
C GLN A 154 -6.73 19.92 -11.67
N GLN A 155 -6.96 20.21 -10.39
CA GLN A 155 -8.08 21.03 -9.95
C GLN A 155 -7.79 21.72 -8.61
N LEU A 156 -8.01 23.05 -8.55
CA LEU A 156 -7.96 23.81 -7.30
C LEU A 156 -9.31 23.91 -6.58
N GLY A 157 -10.44 23.82 -7.28
CA GLY A 157 -11.75 23.80 -6.62
C GLY A 157 -11.92 22.58 -5.72
N LEU A 158 -12.56 22.76 -4.56
CA LEU A 158 -12.91 21.65 -3.66
C LEU A 158 -14.16 20.92 -4.18
N TYR A 159 -13.94 20.01 -5.12
CA TYR A 159 -14.94 19.11 -5.69
C TYR A 159 -14.31 17.71 -5.86
N PRO A 160 -15.12 16.65 -6.05
CA PRO A 160 -14.61 15.34 -6.43
C PRO A 160 -13.63 15.44 -7.61
N SER A 161 -12.55 14.67 -7.55
CA SER A 161 -11.51 14.70 -8.58
C SER A 161 -12.08 14.26 -9.94
N LYS A 162 -11.49 14.74 -11.03
CA LYS A 162 -11.84 14.36 -12.41
C LYS A 162 -10.90 13.30 -13.00
N GLU A 163 -9.83 12.97 -12.30
CA GLU A 163 -8.91 11.90 -12.66
C GLU A 163 -8.50 11.18 -11.38
N PHE A 164 -8.37 9.87 -11.45
CA PHE A 164 -8.01 9.01 -10.33
C PHE A 164 -6.85 8.11 -10.74
N SER A 165 -5.96 7.86 -9.79
CA SER A 165 -4.82 6.96 -9.95
C SER A 165 -4.96 5.79 -8.98
N LEU A 166 -4.82 4.58 -9.51
CA LEU A 166 -4.73 3.33 -8.76
C LEU A 166 -3.32 2.77 -8.92
N VAL A 167 -2.61 2.61 -7.80
CA VAL A 167 -1.21 2.20 -7.77
C VAL A 167 -1.04 0.97 -6.88
N PHE A 168 -0.23 0.01 -7.32
CA PHE A 168 0.20 -1.13 -6.51
C PHE A 168 1.72 -1.17 -6.51
N TYR A 169 2.35 -1.13 -5.34
CA TYR A 169 3.78 -1.37 -5.20
C TYR A 169 4.08 -2.32 -4.05
N VAL A 170 5.34 -2.74 -3.95
CA VAL A 170 5.80 -3.68 -2.92
C VAL A 170 7.02 -3.15 -2.15
N SER A 171 7.33 -3.79 -1.02
CA SER A 171 8.61 -3.61 -0.31
C SER A 171 8.93 -4.88 0.49
N PRO A 172 10.07 -5.54 0.28
CA PRO A 172 10.47 -6.66 1.12
C PRO A 172 10.80 -6.15 2.52
N THR A 173 10.35 -6.86 3.56
CA THR A 173 10.56 -6.45 4.95
C THR A 173 10.85 -7.66 5.84
N GLY A 174 11.89 -7.54 6.66
CA GLY A 174 12.27 -8.53 7.66
C GLY A 174 11.40 -8.46 8.91
N ASN A 175 11.76 -9.23 9.93
CA ASN A 175 10.99 -9.27 11.17
C ASN A 175 11.18 -7.96 11.97
N TYR A 176 10.12 -7.14 12.00
CA TYR A 176 10.13 -5.82 12.67
C TYR A 176 10.43 -5.90 14.18
N PHE A 177 10.10 -7.02 14.83
CA PHE A 177 10.31 -7.23 16.25
C PHE A 177 11.51 -8.14 16.54
N LYS A 178 12.38 -8.40 15.55
CA LYS A 178 13.59 -9.19 15.77
C LYS A 178 14.45 -8.51 16.84
N GLY A 179 14.67 -9.20 17.96
CA GLY A 179 15.41 -8.66 19.10
C GLY A 179 14.63 -7.71 20.01
N ALA A 180 13.34 -7.47 19.77
CA ALA A 180 12.50 -6.71 20.68
C ALA A 180 12.14 -7.61 21.88
N THR A 181 12.88 -7.44 22.98
CA THR A 181 12.69 -8.20 24.22
C THR A 181 11.85 -7.47 25.28
N GLY A 182 11.53 -6.19 25.04
CA GLY A 182 10.71 -5.36 25.91
C GLY A 182 9.36 -5.01 25.29
N GLY A 183 8.38 -4.74 26.15
CA GLY A 183 7.10 -4.14 25.74
C GLY A 183 7.26 -2.71 25.23
N LEU A 184 6.24 -2.20 24.54
CA LEU A 184 6.20 -0.80 24.13
C LEU A 184 5.79 0.09 25.32
N HIS A 185 6.50 1.20 25.52
CA HIS A 185 6.06 2.27 26.41
C HIS A 185 4.97 3.09 25.69
N LEU A 186 3.83 3.28 26.33
CA LEU A 186 2.70 3.99 25.73
C LEU A 186 2.49 5.34 26.42
N HIS A 187 2.34 6.39 25.62
CA HIS A 187 1.92 7.71 26.08
C HIS A 187 0.43 7.92 25.82
N LEU A 188 -0.33 8.29 26.84
CA LEU A 188 -1.73 8.68 26.70
C LEU A 188 -1.84 10.14 26.29
N GLU A 189 -2.05 10.39 25.00
CA GLU A 189 -2.31 11.73 24.46
C GLU A 189 -3.72 12.20 24.85
N THR A 190 -3.80 13.32 25.57
CA THR A 190 -5.07 13.89 26.10
C THR A 190 -5.46 15.21 25.44
N LYS A 191 -4.58 15.82 24.63
CA LYS A 191 -4.82 17.14 24.00
C LYS A 191 -5.30 17.02 22.56
N ARG A 192 -4.93 15.95 21.86
CA ARG A 192 -5.24 15.76 20.43
C ARG A 192 -6.03 14.48 20.22
N SER A 193 -7.08 14.55 19.41
CA SER A 193 -7.85 13.36 19.05
C SER A 193 -7.37 12.76 17.73
N ARG A 194 -7.26 11.43 17.68
CA ARG A 194 -6.97 10.67 16.44
C ARG A 194 -8.18 10.65 15.49
N ALA A 195 -9.39 10.73 16.01
CA ALA A 195 -10.62 10.67 15.22
C ALA A 195 -11.82 11.16 16.03
N ALA A 196 -12.84 11.66 15.35
CA ALA A 196 -14.11 12.06 15.94
C ALA A 196 -15.27 11.25 15.34
N ARG A 197 -16.41 11.19 16.07
CA ARG A 197 -17.65 10.60 15.54
C ARG A 197 -18.10 11.36 14.29
N GLY A 198 -18.54 10.63 13.27
CA GLY A 198 -18.87 11.19 11.96
C GLY A 198 -17.67 11.52 11.08
N GLY A 199 -16.43 11.42 11.61
CA GLY A 199 -15.22 11.60 10.82
C GLY A 199 -14.75 10.33 10.12
N LEU A 200 -13.59 10.41 9.49
CA LEU A 200 -13.01 9.34 8.68
C LEU A 200 -12.24 8.29 9.49
N GLY A 201 -12.39 8.24 10.82
CA GLY A 201 -11.53 7.43 11.70
C GLY A 201 -11.52 5.92 11.43
N SER A 202 -12.53 5.40 10.73
CA SER A 202 -12.66 3.99 10.29
C SER A 202 -12.06 3.73 8.90
N VAL A 203 -11.65 4.78 8.17
CA VAL A 203 -11.09 4.74 6.83
C VAL A 203 -9.56 4.78 6.90
N LYS A 204 -8.90 4.03 6.03
CA LYS A 204 -7.43 4.03 5.91
C LYS A 204 -6.99 5.09 4.90
N CYS A 205 -7.13 6.37 5.27
CA CYS A 205 -6.85 7.54 4.42
C CYS A 205 -5.72 8.43 4.96
N SER A 206 -5.17 9.30 4.12
CA SER A 206 -3.96 10.12 4.41
C SER A 206 -4.13 11.05 5.60
N GLY A 207 -5.27 11.75 5.68
CA GLY A 207 -5.56 12.69 6.76
C GLY A 207 -5.44 12.07 8.15
N ASN A 208 -5.88 10.82 8.32
CA ASN A 208 -5.86 10.12 9.62
C ASN A 208 -4.46 9.82 10.14
N TYR A 209 -3.44 9.80 9.28
CA TYR A 209 -2.05 9.52 9.66
C TYR A 209 -1.26 10.80 9.87
N ALA A 210 -1.51 11.85 9.07
CA ALA A 210 -0.81 13.13 9.19
C ALA A 210 -0.98 13.75 10.59
N ILE A 211 -2.19 13.69 11.16
CA ILE A 211 -2.50 14.22 12.49
C ILE A 211 -1.76 13.50 13.62
N ALA A 212 -1.29 12.28 13.41
CA ALA A 212 -0.59 11.48 14.42
C ALA A 212 0.90 11.81 14.52
N LEU A 213 1.48 12.50 13.53
CA LEU A 213 2.92 12.78 13.48
C LEU A 213 3.37 13.73 14.59
N ARG A 214 2.62 14.80 14.86
CA ARG A 214 2.98 15.74 15.93
C ARG A 214 2.93 15.09 17.32
N PRO A 215 1.85 14.38 17.73
CA PRO A 215 1.85 13.59 18.96
C PRO A 215 3.05 12.64 19.05
N LEU A 216 3.36 11.91 17.97
CA LEU A 216 4.49 10.97 17.94
C LEU A 216 5.82 11.66 18.26
N LEU A 217 6.09 12.82 17.66
CA LEU A 217 7.31 13.58 17.93
C LEU A 217 7.37 14.13 19.35
N ASP A 218 6.25 14.59 19.90
CA ASP A 218 6.17 15.08 21.28
C ASP A 218 6.38 13.92 22.27
N CYS A 219 5.85 12.72 22.00
CA CYS A 219 6.04 11.53 22.83
C CYS A 219 7.51 11.10 22.88
N LYS A 220 8.19 11.06 21.72
CA LYS A 220 9.61 10.70 21.62
C LYS A 220 10.52 11.61 22.44
N LYS A 221 10.20 12.91 22.54
CA LYS A 221 10.94 13.86 23.39
C LYS A 221 10.84 13.54 24.88
N HIS A 222 9.81 12.80 25.29
CA HIS A 222 9.59 12.38 26.67
C HIS A 222 9.99 10.92 26.93
N GLY A 223 10.70 10.27 25.99
CA GLY A 223 11.21 8.91 26.16
C GLY A 223 10.21 7.78 25.91
N PHE A 224 9.15 8.06 25.13
CA PHE A 224 8.17 7.06 24.67
C PHE A 224 8.37 6.69 23.20
#